data_AF-A0A7J7GSV8-F1
#
_entry.id   AF-A0A7J7GSV8-F1
#
_cell.length_a   1.000
_cell.length_b   1.000
_cell.length_c   1.000
_cell.angle_alpha   90.00
_cell.angle_beta   90.00
_cell.angle_gamma   90.00
#
_symmetry.space_group_name_H-M   'P 1'
#
loop_
_entity.id
_entity.type
_entity.pdbx_description
1 polymer ?
#
loop_
_entity_poly.entity_id
_entity_poly.type
_entity_poly.pdbx_seq_one_letter_code
_entity_poly.pdbx_strand_id
1 'polypeptide(L)'
;MYSGSESSMGPLNYLNHYDLDYELNNFPGNFSGQAANRNSCYERPSGLSDLASPYPGMGDCGLNYDPELDYPVGSLVNYNEFNTTGSNGYYSGNGCRLSNGMASSIGLLNQQGGYCDDLICEFFLQRSDVSMLARCENGSKFLQSLLQKGNPVINNTILNGVFEFLFELLTDEYGRYVFQRLIEKCDYSQLQLVVLKITLQNALLIEAAFTRNGSQSIQKLIKQVKKLDLAKQVTSALSTRSFELMTRSIGRHVIQQCFILLDSQTNEVLFEAVIERCVELAMDPVGCISLNECINSITGQQRRLLLDRISLESVCLSFDPSGNYVVQHILGLDNSELNDKICFRLRGRYARLSLIKHGSHVVEKCLQFSPLAIVYLVEDIKKEKGMLEKIARDQFGNYVIQTALKISKRESFSELHEFLVKNLQQHLPNLEKTKAGTNVARLIREQTSSKSKF
;
A
#
# COMPACT_ATOMS: atom_id res chain seq x y z
N MET A 1 -57.38 -44.55 18.26
CA MET A 1 -57.34 -43.23 17.60
C MET A 1 -55.92 -43.00 17.12
N TYR A 2 -55.77 -43.03 15.78
CA TYR A 2 -54.66 -42.62 14.89
C TYR A 2 -53.21 -42.62 15.45
N SER A 3 -52.36 -43.61 15.18
CA SER A 3 -51.67 -44.03 13.92
C SER A 3 -50.59 -43.04 13.44
N GLY A 4 -49.32 -43.35 13.74
CA GLY A 4 -48.15 -42.80 13.07
C GLY A 4 -47.63 -43.81 12.04
N SER A 5 -47.52 -43.37 10.78
CA SER A 5 -46.92 -44.13 9.68
C SER A 5 -45.89 -43.27 8.96
N GLU A 6 -44.82 -43.97 8.58
CA GLU A 6 -43.62 -43.61 7.83
C GLU A 6 -43.81 -42.62 6.66
N SER A 7 -42.75 -41.88 6.33
CA SER A 7 -42.24 -41.85 4.95
C SER A 7 -40.88 -41.16 4.83
N SER A 8 -40.07 -41.78 3.99
CA SER A 8 -38.76 -41.40 3.48
C SER A 8 -38.77 -40.07 2.71
N MET A 9 -37.67 -39.32 2.80
CA MET A 9 -37.31 -38.31 1.80
C MET A 9 -35.90 -38.57 1.30
N GLY A 10 -35.82 -38.85 -0.01
CA GLY A 10 -34.60 -38.86 -0.80
C GLY A 10 -34.09 -37.44 -1.12
N PRO A 11 -32.96 -37.33 -1.82
CA PRO A 11 -32.24 -36.06 -1.99
C PRO A 11 -32.89 -35.15 -3.05
N LEU A 12 -32.99 -33.87 -2.71
CA LEU A 12 -33.47 -32.80 -3.58
C LEU A 12 -32.40 -32.40 -4.60
N ASN A 13 -32.75 -32.57 -5.88
CA ASN A 13 -32.16 -31.90 -7.04
C ASN A 13 -32.25 -30.38 -6.89
N TYR A 14 -31.12 -29.67 -7.01
CA TYR A 14 -31.09 -28.25 -7.34
C TYR A 14 -30.04 -28.00 -8.44
N LEU A 15 -30.49 -28.17 -9.68
CA LEU A 15 -29.94 -27.49 -10.86
C LEU A 15 -31.10 -26.65 -11.40
N ASN A 16 -31.17 -25.38 -10.98
CA ASN A 16 -31.98 -24.38 -11.65
C ASN A 16 -31.04 -23.33 -12.22
N HIS A 17 -30.90 -23.38 -13.54
CA HIS A 17 -30.54 -22.25 -14.37
C HIS A 17 -31.44 -21.06 -14.02
N TYR A 18 -30.84 -19.98 -13.55
CA TYR A 18 -31.48 -18.67 -13.54
C TYR A 18 -30.73 -17.76 -14.52
N ASP A 19 -31.49 -17.28 -15.49
CA ASP A 19 -31.17 -16.22 -16.42
C ASP A 19 -30.69 -14.96 -15.67
N LEU A 20 -29.51 -14.45 -16.05
CA LEU A 20 -28.98 -13.15 -15.60
C LEU A 20 -28.84 -12.15 -16.76
N ASP A 21 -29.50 -12.42 -17.89
CA ASP A 21 -29.50 -11.53 -19.06
C ASP A 21 -30.77 -10.67 -19.10
N TYR A 22 -31.07 -9.86 -18.08
CA TYR A 22 -31.99 -8.72 -18.20
C TYR A 22 -31.88 -7.84 -16.95
N GLU A 23 -31.08 -6.76 -17.03
CA GLU A 23 -31.15 -5.49 -16.24
C GLU A 23 -29.76 -4.83 -16.06
N LEU A 24 -29.06 -4.52 -17.16
CA LEU A 24 -27.91 -3.58 -17.13
C LEU A 24 -28.04 -2.40 -18.10
N ASN A 25 -29.22 -2.19 -18.69
CA ASN A 25 -29.49 -1.04 -19.54
C ASN A 25 -30.63 -0.22 -18.94
N ASN A 26 -30.34 0.64 -17.97
CA ASN A 26 -31.04 1.91 -17.75
C ASN A 26 -30.42 2.71 -16.59
N PHE A 27 -29.48 3.59 -16.91
CA PHE A 27 -29.28 4.85 -16.18
C PHE A 27 -28.99 5.96 -17.19
N PRO A 28 -29.78 7.06 -17.22
CA PRO A 28 -29.49 8.22 -18.06
C PRO A 28 -28.56 9.17 -17.31
N GLY A 29 -27.48 9.61 -17.95
CA GLY A 29 -26.56 10.59 -17.37
C GLY A 29 -25.44 10.97 -18.33
N ASN A 30 -25.65 12.07 -19.06
CA ASN A 30 -24.70 12.69 -19.99
C ASN A 30 -23.31 12.90 -19.37
N PHE A 31 -22.28 12.27 -19.96
CA PHE A 31 -20.93 12.80 -20.03
C PHE A 31 -20.46 12.76 -21.48
N SER A 32 -20.65 13.88 -22.18
CA SER A 32 -20.06 14.15 -23.49
C SER A 32 -18.57 14.44 -23.30
N GLY A 33 -17.69 13.56 -23.81
CA GLY A 33 -16.24 13.76 -23.76
C GLY A 33 -15.47 12.68 -24.52
N GLN A 34 -15.40 12.83 -25.85
CA GLN A 34 -14.41 12.27 -26.79
C GLN A 34 -14.06 10.77 -26.64
N ALA A 35 -14.76 9.95 -27.43
CA ALA A 35 -14.36 8.57 -27.74
C ALA A 35 -13.04 8.55 -28.53
N ALA A 36 -11.93 8.32 -27.84
CA ALA A 36 -10.68 7.88 -28.46
C ALA A 36 -10.65 6.34 -28.48
N ASN A 37 -10.56 5.80 -29.70
CA ASN A 37 -10.53 4.40 -30.06
C ASN A 37 -9.40 3.63 -29.31
N ARG A 38 -9.69 3.01 -28.15
CA ARG A 38 -8.73 2.20 -27.36
C ARG A 38 -8.91 0.70 -27.64
N ASN A 39 -8.52 0.27 -28.83
CA ASN A 39 -8.32 -1.16 -29.16
C ASN A 39 -6.83 -1.52 -29.37
N SER A 40 -5.91 -0.68 -28.87
CA SER A 40 -4.46 -0.81 -29.08
C SER A 40 -3.66 -1.06 -27.78
N CYS A 41 -4.12 -1.95 -26.92
CA CYS A 41 -3.30 -2.44 -25.78
C CYS A 41 -2.62 -3.79 -26.08
N TYR A 42 -2.75 -4.32 -27.30
CA TYR A 42 -2.14 -5.56 -27.74
C TYR A 42 -1.16 -5.29 -28.87
N GLU A 43 0.02 -4.74 -28.55
CA GLU A 43 1.28 -4.96 -29.27
C GLU A 43 2.35 -4.02 -28.67
N ARG A 44 3.25 -4.57 -27.85
CA ARG A 44 4.62 -4.04 -27.73
C ARG A 44 5.55 -5.04 -28.38
N PRO A 45 6.49 -4.60 -29.24
CA PRO A 45 7.42 -5.50 -29.89
C PRO A 45 8.38 -6.09 -28.86
N SER A 46 8.59 -7.40 -28.97
CA SER A 46 9.56 -8.18 -28.22
C SER A 46 10.98 -7.74 -28.57
N GLY A 47 11.64 -7.05 -27.64
CA GLY A 47 13.05 -6.68 -27.79
C GLY A 47 13.49 -5.61 -26.80
N LEU A 48 13.59 -5.95 -25.52
CA LEU A 48 14.48 -5.31 -24.56
C LEU A 48 14.65 -6.26 -23.36
N SER A 49 15.84 -6.83 -23.33
CA SER A 49 16.38 -7.71 -22.29
C SER A 49 16.46 -7.01 -20.93
N ASP A 50 16.06 -7.75 -19.90
CA ASP A 50 16.55 -7.73 -18.52
C ASP A 50 16.96 -6.36 -17.92
N LEU A 51 15.98 -5.69 -17.31
CA LEU A 51 16.24 -4.86 -16.14
C LEU A 51 15.82 -5.64 -14.89
N ALA A 52 16.83 -5.97 -14.08
CA ALA A 52 16.69 -6.66 -12.81
C ALA A 52 15.66 -5.96 -11.91
N SER A 53 14.64 -6.72 -11.52
CA SER A 53 13.71 -6.38 -10.43
C SER A 53 14.50 -6.18 -9.13
N PRO A 54 14.41 -5.02 -8.45
CA PRO A 54 15.20 -4.76 -7.25
C PRO A 54 14.50 -5.26 -5.99
N TYR A 55 13.93 -6.47 -5.99
CA TYR A 55 13.43 -7.12 -4.76
C TYR A 55 13.47 -8.64 -4.91
N PRO A 56 14.48 -9.33 -4.33
CA PRO A 56 14.46 -10.77 -4.16
C PRO A 56 13.77 -11.13 -2.84
N GLY A 57 12.74 -11.98 -2.90
CA GLY A 57 12.30 -12.79 -1.77
C GLY A 57 11.06 -12.30 -1.01
N MET A 58 9.87 -12.58 -1.52
CA MET A 58 8.73 -12.92 -0.67
C MET A 58 8.29 -14.32 -1.05
N GLY A 59 8.86 -15.30 -0.34
CA GLY A 59 8.29 -16.64 -0.24
C GLY A 59 7.22 -16.65 0.85
N ASP A 60 6.24 -17.55 0.66
CA ASP A 60 5.23 -17.98 1.62
C ASP A 60 5.57 -17.73 3.10
N CYS A 61 4.79 -16.88 3.79
CA CYS A 61 4.60 -17.00 5.23
C CYS A 61 3.15 -16.64 5.57
N GLY A 62 2.49 -17.55 6.28
CA GLY A 62 1.12 -17.41 6.73
C GLY A 62 0.91 -16.27 7.73
N LEU A 63 -0.37 -15.93 7.85
CA LEU A 63 -0.96 -15.04 8.83
C LEU A 63 -0.45 -15.37 10.25
N ASN A 64 0.24 -14.41 10.87
CA ASN A 64 0.13 -14.13 12.29
C ASN A 64 0.47 -12.65 12.51
N TYR A 65 -0.54 -11.92 12.99
CA TYR A 65 -0.40 -10.60 13.58
C TYR A 65 0.32 -10.75 14.92
N ASP A 66 1.39 -9.98 15.14
CA ASP A 66 1.83 -9.61 16.49
C ASP A 66 2.32 -8.14 16.47
N PRO A 67 1.93 -7.28 17.45
CA PRO A 67 2.18 -5.86 17.42
C PRO A 67 3.27 -5.47 18.42
N GLU A 68 4.53 -5.42 18.02
CA GLU A 68 5.59 -4.74 18.79
C GLU A 68 6.83 -4.52 17.91
N LEU A 69 7.05 -3.27 17.51
CA LEU A 69 8.33 -2.82 16.94
C LEU A 69 9.03 -1.97 17.98
N ASP A 70 9.70 -2.67 18.90
CA ASP A 70 10.77 -2.13 19.71
C ASP A 70 12.09 -2.57 19.05
N TYR A 71 12.93 -1.61 18.64
CA TYR A 71 14.30 -1.90 18.19
C TYR A 71 15.29 -1.05 19.01
N PRO A 72 16.47 -1.62 19.32
CA PRO A 72 17.12 -1.46 20.62
C PRO A 72 18.03 -0.25 20.70
N VAL A 73 18.07 0.30 21.92
CA VAL A 73 19.12 1.17 22.42
C VAL A 73 20.31 0.30 22.80
N GLY A 74 21.50 0.58 22.26
CA GLY A 74 22.71 -0.06 22.76
C GLY A 74 23.97 0.18 21.92
N SER A 75 24.70 1.26 22.22
CA SER A 75 26.13 1.09 22.45
C SER A 75 26.62 2.10 23.48
N LEU A 76 27.03 1.54 24.61
CA LEU A 76 27.73 2.20 25.70
C LEU A 76 29.05 2.77 25.17
N VAL A 77 29.19 4.09 25.19
CA VAL A 77 30.51 4.70 25.30
C VAL A 77 30.54 5.43 26.63
N ASN A 78 31.30 4.84 27.53
CA ASN A 78 31.65 5.37 28.84
C ASN A 78 32.66 6.50 28.63
N TYR A 79 32.29 7.74 28.97
CA TYR A 79 33.25 8.81 29.25
C TYR A 79 32.70 9.63 30.42
N ASN A 80 33.06 9.17 31.63
CA ASN A 80 33.35 10.09 32.71
C ASN A 80 34.66 10.83 32.37
N GLU A 81 34.75 12.05 32.90
CA GLU A 81 35.86 13.01 32.82
C GLU A 81 35.94 13.82 31.53
N PHE A 82 35.55 15.09 31.61
CA PHE A 82 36.51 16.17 31.33
C PHE A 82 36.18 17.42 32.15
N ASN A 83 37.15 17.71 33.02
CA ASN A 83 37.28 18.92 33.81
C ASN A 83 37.21 20.19 32.95
N THR A 84 36.56 21.20 33.52
CA THR A 84 36.77 22.62 33.20
C THR A 84 38.25 22.98 33.28
N THR A 85 38.88 23.28 32.15
CA THR A 85 39.97 24.27 32.08
C THR A 85 39.92 24.94 30.71
N GLY A 86 39.96 26.27 30.72
CA GLY A 86 39.82 27.07 29.51
C GLY A 86 40.98 26.88 28.53
N SER A 87 40.67 27.02 27.24
CA SER A 87 41.51 27.69 26.24
C SER A 87 40.84 27.66 24.88
N ASN A 88 41.07 28.74 24.12
CA ASN A 88 40.65 28.98 22.74
C ASN A 88 40.82 27.73 21.85
N GLY A 89 39.71 27.25 21.28
CA GLY A 89 39.70 26.16 20.31
C GLY A 89 38.68 26.42 19.20
N TYR A 90 39.18 26.69 18.00
CA TYR A 90 38.39 26.80 16.78
C TYR A 90 37.76 25.43 16.47
N TYR A 91 36.44 25.30 16.67
CA TYR A 91 35.70 24.13 16.21
C TYR A 91 35.46 24.23 14.69
N SER A 92 36.22 23.44 13.93
CA SER A 92 36.01 23.17 12.52
C SER A 92 35.26 21.85 12.39
N GLY A 93 33.99 21.92 11.98
CA GLY A 93 33.17 20.76 11.66
C GLY A 93 31.70 21.17 11.55
N ASN A 94 31.27 21.56 10.34
CA ASN A 94 29.88 21.91 9.93
C ASN A 94 28.97 22.53 10.99
N GLY A 95 29.54 23.35 11.88
CA GLY A 95 28.85 23.96 12.99
C GLY A 95 28.35 25.32 12.57
N CYS A 96 27.04 25.55 12.70
CA CYS A 96 26.54 26.90 12.88
C CYS A 96 27.43 27.57 13.94
N ARG A 97 28.13 28.65 13.57
CA ARG A 97 28.85 29.46 14.54
C ARG A 97 27.81 30.13 15.42
N LEU A 98 27.40 29.45 16.49
CA LEU A 98 26.75 30.10 17.62
C LEU A 98 27.69 31.23 18.04
N SER A 99 27.17 32.44 18.19
CA SER A 99 27.98 33.53 18.71
C SER A 99 28.61 33.07 20.04
N ASN A 100 29.86 33.46 20.31
CA ASN A 100 30.56 33.04 21.53
C ASN A 100 29.72 33.33 22.80
N GLY A 101 28.92 34.40 22.78
CA GLY A 101 27.95 34.69 23.85
C GLY A 101 26.84 33.66 24.00
N MET A 102 26.28 33.15 22.90
CA MET A 102 25.19 32.15 22.92
C MET A 102 25.69 30.77 23.33
N ALA A 103 26.88 30.35 22.87
CA ALA A 103 27.50 29.08 23.26
C ALA A 103 27.85 29.06 24.77
N SER A 104 28.46 30.12 25.28
CA SER A 104 28.73 30.27 26.72
C SER A 104 27.45 30.27 27.55
N SER A 105 26.38 30.88 27.04
CA SER A 105 25.12 30.98 27.78
C SER A 105 24.28 29.71 27.78
N ILE A 106 24.28 28.93 26.69
CA ILE A 106 23.69 27.57 26.68
C ILE A 106 24.44 26.66 27.67
N GLY A 107 25.77 26.81 27.76
CA GLY A 107 26.59 26.13 28.77
C GLY A 107 26.19 26.50 30.21
N LEU A 108 25.93 27.78 30.47
CA LEU A 108 25.47 28.27 31.77
C LEU A 108 24.03 27.81 32.12
N LEU A 109 23.12 27.79 31.15
CA LEU A 109 21.73 27.31 31.30
C LEU A 109 21.68 25.81 31.65
N ASN A 110 22.62 25.02 31.14
CA ASN A 110 22.72 23.59 31.45
C ASN A 110 23.35 23.31 32.83
N GLN A 111 24.15 24.24 33.38
CA GLN A 111 24.82 24.08 34.68
C GLN A 111 24.04 24.67 35.86
N GLN A 112 23.13 25.61 35.61
CA GLN A 112 22.34 26.26 36.66
C GLN A 112 20.84 26.08 36.38
N GLY A 113 20.20 25.17 37.11
CA GLY A 113 18.77 24.86 37.04
C GLY A 113 17.86 25.98 37.59
N GLY A 114 18.00 27.21 37.12
CA GLY A 114 17.20 28.33 37.59
C GLY A 114 17.52 29.65 36.91
N TYR A 115 17.06 29.83 35.67
CA TYR A 115 16.85 31.15 35.08
C TYR A 115 15.35 31.38 34.88
N CYS A 116 14.90 32.63 35.05
CA CYS A 116 13.52 33.02 34.76
C CYS A 116 13.25 32.86 33.27
N ASP A 117 12.10 32.29 32.92
CA ASP A 117 11.68 32.04 31.53
C ASP A 117 11.66 33.33 30.68
N ASP A 118 11.46 34.48 31.32
CA ASP A 118 11.50 35.81 30.69
C ASP A 118 12.91 36.20 30.23
N LEU A 119 13.96 35.93 31.04
CA LEU A 119 15.35 36.18 30.64
C LEU A 119 15.76 35.30 29.46
N ILE A 120 15.22 34.08 29.38
CA ILE A 120 15.49 33.17 28.27
C ILE A 120 14.91 33.71 26.96
N CYS A 121 13.67 34.22 27.02
CA CYS A 121 13.01 34.81 25.86
C CYS A 121 13.68 36.10 25.41
N GLU A 122 14.05 36.99 26.34
CA GLU A 122 14.62 38.31 26.02
C GLU A 122 16.07 38.25 25.51
N PHE A 123 16.92 37.39 26.09
CA PHE A 123 18.36 37.37 25.76
C PHE A 123 18.77 36.28 24.76
N PHE A 124 18.03 35.17 24.64
CA PHE A 124 18.47 34.00 23.85
C PHE A 124 17.62 33.68 22.63
N LEU A 125 16.38 34.18 22.54
CA LEU A 125 15.46 33.81 21.47
C LEU A 125 15.07 35.01 20.60
N GLN A 126 16.04 35.81 20.14
CA GLN A 126 15.78 36.74 19.05
C GLN A 126 15.36 35.96 17.79
N ARG A 127 14.33 36.44 17.07
CA ARG A 127 13.65 35.68 16.01
C ARG A 127 14.58 35.04 14.97
N SER A 128 15.66 35.72 14.57
CA SER A 128 16.64 35.19 13.59
C SER A 128 17.48 34.04 14.13
N ASP A 129 17.75 34.02 15.44
CA ASP A 129 18.66 33.06 16.06
C ASP A 129 17.98 31.74 16.36
N VAL A 130 16.66 31.76 16.63
CA VAL A 130 15.88 30.54 16.92
C VAL A 130 15.87 29.58 15.73
N SER A 131 15.63 30.08 14.51
CA SER A 131 15.63 29.26 13.29
C SER A 131 17.01 28.65 13.01
N MET A 132 18.08 29.41 13.23
CA MET A 132 19.44 28.89 13.12
C MET A 132 19.68 27.80 14.18
N LEU A 133 19.43 28.10 15.46
CA LEU A 133 19.58 27.15 16.57
C LEU A 133 18.85 25.83 16.31
N ALA A 134 17.62 25.90 15.80
CA ALA A 134 16.80 24.72 15.55
C ALA A 134 17.42 23.75 14.53
N ARG A 135 18.25 24.26 13.61
CA ARG A 135 18.93 23.48 12.55
C ARG A 135 20.35 23.07 12.90
N CYS A 136 20.79 23.25 14.14
CA CYS A 136 22.09 22.79 14.62
C CYS A 136 21.87 21.75 15.72
N GLU A 137 22.72 20.73 15.81
CA GLU A 137 22.52 19.59 16.71
C GLU A 137 22.24 19.99 18.17
N ASN A 138 23.14 20.77 18.76
CA ASN A 138 23.03 21.19 20.16
C ASN A 138 21.88 22.17 20.38
N GLY A 139 21.64 23.08 19.42
CA GLY A 139 20.54 24.04 19.48
C GLY A 139 19.19 23.34 19.40
N SER A 140 19.03 22.35 18.52
CA SER A 140 17.82 21.53 18.42
C SER A 140 17.53 20.79 19.71
N LYS A 141 18.55 20.13 20.31
CA LYS A 141 18.40 19.43 21.61
C LYS A 141 17.98 20.40 22.72
N PHE A 142 18.57 21.59 22.76
CA PHE A 142 18.23 22.64 23.71
C PHE A 142 16.79 23.15 23.53
N LEU A 143 16.38 23.48 22.30
CA LEU A 143 15.01 23.94 22.04
C LEU A 143 13.96 22.87 22.36
N GLN A 144 14.26 21.59 22.08
CA GLN A 144 13.39 20.48 22.47
C GLN A 144 13.26 20.34 23.99
N SER A 145 14.34 20.56 24.75
CA SER A 145 14.29 20.52 26.22
C SER A 145 13.47 21.68 26.79
N LEU A 146 13.55 22.86 26.18
CA LEU A 146 12.70 24.00 26.51
C LEU A 146 11.22 23.72 26.23
N LEU A 147 10.88 23.22 25.04
CA LEU A 147 9.51 22.84 24.69
C LEU A 147 8.96 21.74 25.61
N GLN A 148 9.82 20.86 26.14
CA GLN A 148 9.42 19.82 27.08
C GLN A 148 8.91 20.39 28.40
N LYS A 149 9.48 21.52 28.87
CA LYS A 149 9.04 22.20 30.10
C LYS A 149 7.61 22.73 30.01
N GLY A 150 7.13 23.00 28.79
CA GLY A 150 5.74 23.38 28.55
C GLY A 150 5.38 24.82 28.93
N ASN A 151 6.37 25.71 29.07
CA ASN A 151 6.09 27.12 29.30
C ASN A 151 5.46 27.75 28.04
N PRO A 152 4.26 28.35 28.12
CA PRO A 152 3.55 28.88 26.95
C PRO A 152 4.24 30.09 26.32
N VAL A 153 4.91 30.94 27.10
CA VAL A 153 5.68 32.10 26.61
C VAL A 153 6.86 31.60 25.78
N ILE A 154 7.62 30.64 26.30
CA ILE A 154 8.75 30.03 25.58
C ILE A 154 8.27 29.34 24.30
N ASN A 155 7.22 28.53 24.38
CA ASN A 155 6.67 27.82 23.21
C ASN A 155 6.26 28.81 22.12
N ASN A 156 5.59 29.91 22.50
CA ASN A 156 5.19 30.96 21.57
C ASN A 156 6.39 31.70 20.98
N THR A 157 7.42 31.99 21.78
CA THR A 157 8.66 32.61 21.30
C THR A 157 9.37 31.71 20.29
N ILE A 158 9.46 30.40 20.57
CA ILE A 158 10.05 29.41 19.64
C ILE A 158 9.22 29.33 18.36
N LEU A 159 7.89 29.22 18.46
CA LEU A 159 7.00 29.19 17.30
C LEU A 159 7.22 30.42 16.42
N ASN A 160 7.19 31.62 17.00
CA ASN A 160 7.39 32.87 16.28
C ASN A 160 8.78 32.98 15.62
N GLY A 161 9.81 32.40 16.24
CA GLY A 161 11.16 32.39 15.69
C GLY A 161 11.34 31.44 14.50
N VAL A 162 10.52 30.38 14.40
CA VAL A 162 10.62 29.38 13.32
C VAL A 162 9.50 29.47 12.28
N PHE A 163 8.45 30.26 12.52
CA PHE A 163 7.22 30.25 11.71
C PHE A 163 7.44 30.55 10.21
N GLU A 164 8.36 31.45 9.88
CA GLU A 164 8.68 31.76 8.49
C GLU A 164 9.60 30.71 7.83
N PHE A 165 10.17 29.79 8.61
CA PHE A 165 11.14 28.78 8.16
C PHE A 165 10.64 27.34 8.37
N LEU A 166 9.32 27.13 8.40
CA LEU A 166 8.74 25.81 8.73
C LEU A 166 9.17 24.72 7.74
N PHE A 167 9.31 25.04 6.45
CA PHE A 167 9.70 24.06 5.42
C PHE A 167 11.18 23.66 5.52
N GLU A 168 12.05 24.63 5.80
CA GLU A 168 13.44 24.37 6.13
C GLU A 168 13.51 23.51 7.40
N LEU A 169 12.71 23.85 8.42
CA LEU A 169 12.72 23.13 9.69
C LEU A 169 12.27 21.68 9.54
N LEU A 170 11.15 21.42 8.85
CA LEU A 170 10.59 20.07 8.73
C LEU A 170 11.45 19.14 7.84
N THR A 171 12.24 19.68 6.92
CA THR A 171 13.14 18.91 6.04
C THR A 171 14.57 18.78 6.58
N ASP A 172 14.95 19.60 7.56
CA ASP A 172 16.30 19.63 8.13
C ASP A 172 16.67 18.39 8.99
N GLU A 173 17.97 18.13 9.11
CA GLU A 173 18.51 17.01 9.87
C GLU A 173 18.27 17.10 11.39
N TYR A 174 18.20 18.30 11.95
CA TYR A 174 17.96 18.52 13.38
C TYR A 174 16.65 19.29 13.62
N GLY A 175 16.27 20.14 12.68
CA GLY A 175 15.07 20.95 12.72
C GLY A 175 13.79 20.14 12.83
N ARG A 176 13.72 18.97 12.17
CA ARG A 176 12.53 18.10 12.20
C ARG A 176 12.11 17.75 13.62
N TYR A 177 13.07 17.58 14.53
CA TYR A 177 12.78 17.21 15.91
C TYR A 177 12.20 18.39 16.70
N VAL A 178 12.67 19.61 16.44
CA VAL A 178 12.07 20.83 16.99
C VAL A 178 10.66 21.00 16.45
N PHE A 179 10.43 20.86 15.14
CA PHE A 179 9.10 20.94 14.54
C PHE A 179 8.13 19.93 15.19
N GLN A 180 8.54 18.66 15.26
CA GLN A 180 7.72 17.58 15.81
C GLN A 180 7.37 17.81 17.29
N ARG A 181 8.31 18.32 18.10
CA ARG A 181 8.04 18.65 19.51
C ARG A 181 7.21 19.92 19.64
N LEU A 182 7.39 20.89 18.75
CA LEU A 182 6.66 22.17 18.76
C LEU A 182 5.17 21.95 18.52
N ILE A 183 4.80 21.16 17.51
CA ILE A 183 3.38 20.89 17.19
C ILE A 183 2.68 20.09 18.30
N GLU A 184 3.40 19.29 19.08
CA GLU A 184 2.86 18.60 20.27
C GLU A 184 2.48 19.57 21.40
N LYS A 185 3.12 20.75 21.43
CA LYS A 185 2.96 21.76 22.47
C LYS A 185 2.11 22.95 22.04
N CYS A 186 1.76 23.03 20.75
CA CYS A 186 0.87 24.06 20.24
C CYS A 186 -0.55 23.87 20.78
N ASP A 187 -1.20 24.96 21.13
CA ASP A 187 -2.65 24.98 21.28
C ASP A 187 -3.36 24.91 19.91
N TYR A 188 -4.69 24.85 19.93
CA TYR A 188 -5.47 24.75 18.70
C TYR A 188 -5.24 25.93 17.73
N SER A 189 -5.16 27.17 18.24
CA SER A 189 -5.00 28.37 17.42
C SER A 189 -3.62 28.42 16.77
N GLN A 190 -2.58 28.05 17.52
CA GLN A 190 -1.22 27.92 17.03
C GLN A 190 -1.10 26.82 15.97
N LEU A 191 -1.71 25.66 16.23
CA LEU A 191 -1.69 24.54 15.29
C LEU A 191 -2.46 24.88 14.01
N GLN A 192 -3.56 25.63 14.11
CA GLN A 192 -4.30 26.14 12.97
C GLN A 192 -3.41 27.06 12.10
N LEU A 193 -2.64 27.96 12.69
CA LEU A 193 -1.70 28.82 11.94
C LEU A 193 -0.61 28.01 11.23
N VAL A 194 -0.05 27.00 11.90
CA VAL A 194 0.95 26.08 11.32
C VAL A 194 0.36 25.31 10.14
N VAL A 195 -0.82 24.71 10.31
CA VAL A 195 -1.52 23.96 9.25
C VAL A 195 -1.85 24.88 8.08
N LEU A 196 -2.35 26.09 8.35
CA LEU A 196 -2.66 27.07 7.31
C LEU A 196 -1.42 27.45 6.50
N LYS A 197 -0.30 27.78 7.17
CA LYS A 197 0.97 28.11 6.49
C LYS A 197 1.46 26.96 5.60
N ILE A 198 1.43 25.73 6.13
CA ILE A 198 1.90 24.54 5.42
C ILE A 198 1.00 24.22 4.21
N THR A 199 -0.33 24.30 4.37
CA THR A 199 -1.29 23.93 3.33
C THR A 199 -1.44 25.01 2.25
N LEU A 200 -1.31 26.30 2.59
CA LEU A 200 -1.28 27.39 1.59
C LEU A 200 -0.06 27.30 0.67
N GLN A 201 1.06 26.79 1.17
CA GLN A 201 2.28 26.54 0.39
C GLN A 201 2.33 25.08 -0.08
N ASN A 202 1.23 24.62 -0.68
CA ASN A 202 1.03 23.22 -1.06
C ASN A 202 2.19 22.63 -1.89
N ALA A 203 2.77 23.40 -2.81
CA ALA A 203 3.93 22.93 -3.58
C ALA A 203 5.10 22.52 -2.67
N LEU A 204 5.42 23.32 -1.65
CA LEU A 204 6.49 23.02 -0.68
C LEU A 204 6.12 21.86 0.25
N LEU A 205 4.83 21.70 0.60
CA LEU A 205 4.35 20.52 1.34
C LEU A 205 4.60 19.23 0.56
N ILE A 206 4.31 19.22 -0.73
CA ILE A 206 4.52 18.05 -1.57
C ILE A 206 6.03 17.76 -1.74
N GLU A 207 6.85 18.78 -1.99
CA GLU A 207 8.31 18.58 -2.07
C GLU A 207 8.89 18.07 -0.75
N ALA A 208 8.42 18.60 0.37
CA ALA A 208 8.80 18.12 1.69
C ALA A 208 8.42 16.65 1.93
N ALA A 209 7.23 16.24 1.51
CA ALA A 209 6.76 14.85 1.62
C ALA A 209 7.64 13.86 0.85
N PHE A 210 8.41 14.33 -0.14
CA PHE A 210 9.37 13.51 -0.87
C PHE A 210 10.75 13.41 -0.21
N THR A 211 11.00 14.17 0.84
CA THR A 211 12.23 14.07 1.64
C THR A 211 12.03 13.13 2.82
N ARG A 212 13.08 12.42 3.26
CA ARG A 212 13.02 11.51 4.41
C ARG A 212 12.53 12.23 5.68
N ASN A 213 13.12 13.39 5.96
CA ASN A 213 12.83 14.18 7.15
C ASN A 213 11.45 14.84 7.07
N GLY A 214 11.11 15.44 5.92
CA GLY A 214 9.83 16.08 5.71
C GLY A 214 8.68 15.09 5.78
N SER A 215 8.80 13.90 5.17
CA SER A 215 7.82 12.83 5.30
C SER A 215 7.54 12.45 6.77
N GLN A 216 8.59 12.27 7.58
CA GLN A 216 8.42 11.98 9.02
C GLN A 216 7.75 13.12 9.78
N SER A 217 8.14 14.37 9.50
CA SER A 217 7.53 15.56 10.09
C SER A 217 6.06 15.69 9.73
N ILE A 218 5.69 15.45 8.47
CA ILE A 218 4.29 15.52 8.01
C ILE A 218 3.46 14.36 8.59
N GLN A 219 4.03 13.15 8.69
CA GLN A 219 3.36 12.04 9.39
C GLN A 219 3.07 12.39 10.85
N LYS A 220 4.02 13.04 11.54
CA LYS A 220 3.81 13.54 12.90
C LYS A 220 2.73 14.63 12.96
N LEU A 221 2.69 15.54 11.99
CA LEU A 221 1.64 16.55 11.85
C LEU A 221 0.27 15.90 11.72
N ILE A 222 0.11 14.93 10.81
CA ILE A 222 -1.13 14.16 10.65
C ILE A 222 -1.55 13.51 11.97
N LYS A 223 -0.61 12.89 12.68
CA LYS A 223 -0.87 12.28 14.00
C LYS A 223 -1.36 13.29 15.03
N GLN A 224 -0.85 14.52 14.99
CA GLN A 224 -1.24 15.58 15.91
C GLN A 224 -2.63 16.15 15.58
N VAL A 225 -2.95 16.32 14.30
CA VAL A 225 -4.24 16.89 13.87
C VAL A 225 -5.37 15.87 13.75
N LYS A 226 -5.11 14.57 13.91
CA LYS A 226 -6.05 13.49 13.55
C LYS A 226 -7.47 13.55 14.13
N LYS A 227 -7.67 14.24 15.27
CA LYS A 227 -9.00 14.42 15.92
C LYS A 227 -9.53 15.86 15.77
N LEU A 228 -8.86 16.67 14.98
CA LEU A 228 -9.18 18.07 14.74
C LEU A 228 -9.73 18.22 13.32
N ASP A 229 -10.59 19.21 13.14
CA ASP A 229 -11.07 19.64 11.82
C ASP A 229 -9.94 20.08 10.88
N LEU A 230 -8.78 20.47 11.44
CA LEU A 230 -7.54 20.74 10.71
C LEU A 230 -7.05 19.56 9.84
N ALA A 231 -7.35 18.32 10.22
CA ALA A 231 -6.94 17.15 9.44
C ALA A 231 -7.48 17.18 8.01
N LYS A 232 -8.71 17.69 7.81
CA LYS A 232 -9.32 17.84 6.48
C LYS A 232 -8.54 18.79 5.57
N GLN A 233 -7.95 19.84 6.13
CA GLN A 233 -7.13 20.78 5.36
C GLN A 233 -5.84 20.11 4.88
N VAL A 234 -5.21 19.30 5.75
CA VAL A 234 -4.01 18.55 5.41
C VAL A 234 -4.30 17.49 4.34
N THR A 235 -5.36 16.69 4.50
CA THR A 235 -5.74 15.67 3.49
C THR A 235 -6.13 16.30 2.17
N SER A 236 -6.85 17.43 2.18
CA SER A 236 -7.19 18.18 0.97
C SER A 236 -5.94 18.68 0.24
N ALA A 237 -4.96 19.27 0.92
CA ALA A 237 -3.72 19.70 0.30
C ALA A 237 -2.95 18.51 -0.32
N LEU A 238 -2.80 17.41 0.43
CA LEU A 238 -2.13 16.19 -0.06
C LEU A 238 -2.86 15.53 -1.24
N SER A 239 -4.19 15.63 -1.30
CA SER A 239 -5.00 15.01 -2.36
C SER A 239 -4.63 15.52 -3.76
N THR A 240 -4.21 16.79 -3.86
CA THR A 240 -3.87 17.47 -5.13
C THR A 240 -2.75 16.79 -5.94
N ARG A 241 -1.81 16.13 -5.26
CA ARG A 241 -0.72 15.36 -5.88
C ARG A 241 -0.65 13.94 -5.29
N SER A 242 -1.80 13.38 -4.89
CA SER A 242 -1.92 12.06 -4.25
C SER A 242 -1.29 10.94 -5.08
N PHE A 243 -1.46 10.95 -6.40
CA PHE A 243 -0.82 9.97 -7.28
C PHE A 243 0.71 9.99 -7.17
N GLU A 244 1.32 11.18 -7.24
CA GLU A 244 2.78 11.32 -7.16
C GLU A 244 3.32 10.95 -5.78
N LEU A 245 2.55 11.24 -4.72
CA LEU A 245 2.87 10.79 -3.37
C LEU A 245 2.83 9.26 -3.28
N MET A 246 1.77 8.61 -3.78
CA MET A 246 1.57 7.16 -3.66
C MET A 246 2.51 6.32 -4.53
N THR A 247 3.06 6.89 -5.59
CA THR A 247 4.01 6.21 -6.51
C THR A 247 5.49 6.44 -6.14
N ARG A 248 5.77 7.21 -5.08
CA ARG A 248 7.13 7.45 -4.59
C ARG A 248 7.39 6.72 -3.28
N SER A 249 8.58 6.12 -3.16
CA SER A 249 8.99 5.29 -2.02
C SER A 249 8.90 6.00 -0.66
N ILE A 250 9.15 7.31 -0.61
CA ILE A 250 9.07 8.11 0.61
C ILE A 250 7.68 8.76 0.77
N GLY A 251 7.14 9.32 -0.32
CA GLY A 251 5.88 10.05 -0.30
C GLY A 251 4.69 9.18 0.11
N ARG A 252 4.71 7.89 -0.25
CA ARG A 252 3.63 6.95 0.05
C ARG A 252 3.35 6.84 1.54
N HIS A 253 4.36 6.96 2.38
CA HIS A 253 4.21 6.85 3.84
C HIS A 253 3.38 8.00 4.42
N VAL A 254 3.37 9.17 3.79
CA VAL A 254 2.51 10.30 4.20
C VAL A 254 1.04 9.98 3.93
N ILE A 255 0.75 9.43 2.74
CA ILE A 255 -0.63 9.04 2.36
C ILE A 255 -1.09 7.82 3.18
N GLN A 256 -0.23 6.83 3.37
CA GLN A 256 -0.48 5.68 4.25
C GLN A 256 -0.83 6.13 5.66
N GLN A 257 -0.15 7.15 6.20
CA GLN A 257 -0.45 7.71 7.51
C GLN A 257 -1.87 8.31 7.59
N CYS A 258 -2.34 8.93 6.50
CA CYS A 258 -3.72 9.41 6.38
C CYS A 258 -4.71 8.23 6.43
N PHE A 259 -4.45 7.15 5.70
CA PHE A 259 -5.29 5.95 5.67
C PHE A 259 -5.38 5.22 7.02
N ILE A 260 -4.30 5.25 7.81
CA ILE A 260 -4.23 4.57 9.11
C ILE A 260 -4.90 5.39 10.22
N LEU A 261 -4.76 6.72 10.22
CA LEU A 261 -5.15 7.55 11.37
C LEU A 261 -6.46 8.32 11.21
N LEU A 262 -6.92 8.53 9.97
CA LEU A 262 -8.04 9.41 9.69
C LEU A 262 -9.24 8.62 9.19
N ASP A 263 -10.43 9.06 9.57
CA ASP A 263 -11.68 8.42 9.16
C ASP A 263 -12.06 8.73 7.70
N SER A 264 -13.10 8.05 7.21
CA SER A 264 -13.58 8.20 5.83
C SER A 264 -14.04 9.61 5.50
N GLN A 265 -14.62 10.33 6.48
CA GLN A 265 -15.08 11.70 6.24
C GLN A 265 -13.91 12.68 6.10
N THR A 266 -12.81 12.44 6.80
CA THR A 266 -11.60 13.28 6.74
C THR A 266 -10.80 12.98 5.47
N ASN A 267 -10.78 11.73 5.03
CA ASN A 267 -10.11 11.28 3.82
C ASN A 267 -10.97 11.36 2.55
N GLU A 268 -12.20 11.90 2.61
CA GLU A 268 -13.17 11.87 1.50
C GLU A 268 -12.56 12.30 0.15
N VAL A 269 -11.98 13.52 0.11
CA VAL A 269 -11.35 14.08 -1.10
C VAL A 269 -10.11 13.30 -1.53
N LEU A 270 -9.35 12.76 -0.57
CA LEU A 270 -8.20 11.91 -0.88
C LEU A 270 -8.64 10.61 -1.54
N PHE A 271 -9.70 9.97 -1.03
CA PHE A 271 -10.24 8.75 -1.62
C PHE A 271 -10.84 9.00 -3.00
N GLU A 272 -11.50 10.13 -3.24
CA GLU A 272 -11.97 10.52 -4.57
C GLU A 272 -10.81 10.60 -5.57
N ALA A 273 -9.72 11.29 -5.21
CA ALA A 273 -8.53 11.40 -6.06
C ALA A 273 -7.88 10.03 -6.34
N VAL A 274 -7.85 9.13 -5.35
CA VAL A 274 -7.33 7.76 -5.52
C VAL A 274 -8.22 6.94 -6.44
N ILE A 275 -9.55 7.04 -6.31
CA ILE A 275 -10.51 6.31 -7.16
C ILE A 275 -10.39 6.77 -8.61
N GLU A 276 -10.22 8.07 -8.85
CA GLU A 276 -10.07 8.62 -10.20
C GLU A 276 -8.88 8.02 -10.95
N ARG A 277 -7.77 7.79 -10.25
CA ARG A 277 -6.49 7.29 -10.81
C ARG A 277 -6.12 5.87 -10.39
N CYS A 278 -7.09 5.07 -9.91
CA CYS A 278 -6.81 3.75 -9.34
C CYS A 278 -6.15 2.78 -10.33
N VAL A 279 -6.48 2.87 -11.62
CA VAL A 279 -5.92 2.01 -12.68
C VAL A 279 -4.45 2.32 -12.91
N GLU A 280 -4.11 3.61 -12.96
CA GLU A 280 -2.73 4.08 -13.13
C GLU A 280 -1.89 3.74 -11.89
N LEU A 281 -2.47 3.86 -10.69
CA LEU A 281 -1.83 3.43 -9.45
C LEU A 281 -1.58 1.92 -9.47
N ALA A 282 -2.54 1.13 -9.92
CA ALA A 282 -2.42 -0.33 -9.95
C ALA A 282 -1.28 -0.81 -10.88
N MET A 283 -1.02 -0.10 -11.97
CA MET A 283 0.05 -0.42 -12.92
C MET A 283 1.42 0.15 -12.53
N ASP A 284 1.50 0.96 -11.48
CA ASP A 284 2.76 1.48 -10.96
C ASP A 284 3.39 0.52 -9.92
N PRO A 285 4.71 0.22 -9.99
CA PRO A 285 5.38 -0.69 -9.05
C PRO A 285 5.28 -0.32 -7.57
N VAL A 286 5.17 0.96 -7.24
CA VAL A 286 5.00 1.44 -5.86
C VAL A 286 3.52 1.76 -5.60
N GLY A 287 2.84 2.32 -6.60
CA GLY A 287 1.43 2.66 -6.56
C GLY A 287 0.53 1.47 -6.26
N CYS A 288 0.84 0.26 -6.76
CA CYS A 288 0.02 -0.93 -6.49
C CYS A 288 0.02 -1.31 -5.01
N ILE A 289 1.14 -1.08 -4.31
CA ILE A 289 1.27 -1.31 -2.88
C ILE A 289 0.42 -0.29 -2.12
N SER A 290 0.57 0.99 -2.47
CA SER A 290 -0.20 2.09 -1.88
C SER A 290 -1.71 1.96 -2.15
N LEU A 291 -2.10 1.42 -3.30
CA LEU A 291 -3.49 1.15 -3.64
C LEU A 291 -4.05 -0.02 -2.82
N ASN A 292 -3.30 -1.09 -2.59
CA ASN A 292 -3.72 -2.18 -1.71
C ASN A 292 -3.89 -1.71 -0.26
N GLU A 293 -3.03 -0.80 0.22
CA GLU A 293 -3.21 -0.14 1.52
C GLU A 293 -4.51 0.68 1.55
N CYS A 294 -4.78 1.47 0.50
CA CYS A 294 -6.05 2.19 0.37
C CYS A 294 -7.24 1.23 0.38
N ILE A 295 -7.17 0.10 -0.35
CA ILE A 295 -8.21 -0.92 -0.40
C ILE A 295 -8.44 -1.52 0.98
N ASN A 296 -7.44 -1.64 1.85
CA ASN A 296 -7.65 -2.15 3.21
C ASN A 296 -8.34 -1.13 4.13
N SER A 297 -8.10 0.17 3.90
CA SER A 297 -8.62 1.24 4.76
C SER A 297 -9.98 1.81 4.33
N ILE A 298 -10.26 1.85 3.02
CA ILE A 298 -11.46 2.50 2.49
C ILE A 298 -12.73 1.69 2.81
N THR A 299 -13.80 2.38 3.19
CA THR A 299 -15.08 1.75 3.62
C THR A 299 -16.29 2.37 2.88
N GLY A 300 -17.47 1.77 3.07
CA GLY A 300 -18.73 2.32 2.57
C GLY A 300 -18.83 2.40 1.04
N GLN A 301 -19.50 3.45 0.56
CA GLN A 301 -19.78 3.63 -0.87
C GLN A 301 -18.51 3.84 -1.71
N GLN A 302 -17.53 4.59 -1.19
CA GLN A 302 -16.28 4.84 -1.90
C GLN A 302 -15.48 3.54 -2.11
N ARG A 303 -15.50 2.62 -1.13
CA ARG A 303 -14.92 1.28 -1.29
C ARG A 303 -15.57 0.53 -2.46
N ARG A 304 -16.91 0.55 -2.53
CA ARG A 304 -17.64 -0.12 -3.61
C ARG A 304 -17.23 0.45 -4.98
N LEU A 305 -17.22 1.78 -5.11
CA LEU A 305 -16.79 2.46 -6.34
C LEU A 305 -15.36 2.09 -6.74
N LEU A 306 -14.44 2.03 -5.78
CA LEU A 306 -13.05 1.64 -6.03
C LEU A 306 -12.97 0.20 -6.56
N LEU A 307 -13.60 -0.75 -5.86
CA LEU A 307 -13.56 -2.17 -6.21
C LEU A 307 -14.26 -2.45 -7.54
N ASP A 308 -15.39 -1.81 -7.81
CA ASP A 308 -16.09 -1.92 -9.09
C ASP A 308 -15.21 -1.40 -10.23
N ARG A 309 -14.54 -0.26 -10.05
CA ARG A 309 -13.63 0.29 -11.08
C ARG A 309 -12.41 -0.60 -11.34
N ILE A 310 -11.81 -1.19 -10.30
CA ILE A 310 -10.71 -2.15 -10.47
C ILE A 310 -11.21 -3.42 -11.16
N SER A 311 -12.39 -3.92 -10.80
CA SER A 311 -13.02 -5.08 -11.45
C SER A 311 -13.28 -4.82 -12.94
N LEU A 312 -13.69 -3.60 -13.28
CA LEU A 312 -13.88 -3.18 -14.67
C LEU A 312 -12.58 -3.23 -15.50
N GLU A 313 -11.43 -3.03 -14.87
CA GLU A 313 -10.11 -3.04 -15.54
C GLU A 313 -9.31 -4.33 -15.28
N SER A 314 -9.93 -5.32 -14.64
CA SER A 314 -9.29 -6.57 -14.22
C SER A 314 -8.57 -7.31 -15.34
N VAL A 315 -9.10 -7.28 -16.58
CA VAL A 315 -8.43 -7.86 -17.74
C VAL A 315 -7.07 -7.21 -17.97
N CYS A 316 -7.01 -5.89 -18.09
CA CYS A 316 -5.77 -5.18 -18.36
C CYS A 316 -4.78 -5.36 -17.20
N LEU A 317 -5.26 -5.23 -15.97
CA LEU A 317 -4.45 -5.38 -14.76
C LEU A 317 -3.87 -6.79 -14.60
N SER A 318 -4.60 -7.83 -15.02
CA SER A 318 -4.12 -9.23 -14.91
C SER A 318 -2.93 -9.54 -15.83
N PHE A 319 -2.76 -8.77 -16.92
CA PHE A 319 -1.60 -8.89 -17.81
C PHE A 319 -0.43 -8.01 -17.35
N ASP A 320 -0.65 -7.09 -16.41
CA ASP A 320 0.34 -6.11 -15.98
C ASP A 320 1.26 -6.66 -14.85
N PRO A 321 2.58 -6.42 -14.89
CA PRO A 321 3.52 -6.87 -13.86
C PRO A 321 3.27 -6.34 -12.44
N SER A 322 2.59 -5.20 -12.29
CA SER A 322 2.18 -4.63 -11.00
C SER A 322 0.70 -4.83 -10.74
N GLY A 323 -0.15 -4.60 -11.75
CA GLY A 323 -1.62 -4.68 -11.64
C GLY A 323 -2.13 -6.03 -11.19
N ASN A 324 -1.43 -7.11 -11.54
CA ASN A 324 -1.79 -8.47 -11.12
C ASN A 324 -1.85 -8.61 -9.59
N TYR A 325 -1.02 -7.88 -8.83
CA TYR A 325 -1.04 -7.91 -7.37
C TYR A 325 -2.30 -7.28 -6.80
N VAL A 326 -2.82 -6.24 -7.46
CA VAL A 326 -4.08 -5.59 -7.06
C VAL A 326 -5.26 -6.52 -7.34
N VAL A 327 -5.29 -7.18 -8.50
CA VAL A 327 -6.34 -8.16 -8.84
C VAL A 327 -6.32 -9.35 -7.87
N GLN A 328 -5.13 -9.88 -7.55
CA GLN A 328 -4.98 -10.94 -6.56
C GLN A 328 -5.43 -10.50 -5.17
N HIS A 329 -5.11 -9.27 -4.77
CA HIS A 329 -5.53 -8.70 -3.48
C HIS A 329 -7.05 -8.65 -3.36
N ILE A 330 -7.75 -8.12 -4.37
CA ILE A 330 -9.21 -8.03 -4.31
C ILE A 330 -9.91 -9.38 -4.40
N LEU A 331 -9.33 -10.36 -5.12
CA LEU A 331 -9.84 -11.73 -5.14
C LEU A 331 -9.81 -12.40 -3.76
N GLY A 332 -8.87 -11.97 -2.90
CA GLY A 332 -8.71 -12.47 -1.54
C GLY A 332 -9.54 -11.75 -0.47
N LEU A 333 -10.41 -10.80 -0.82
CA LEU A 333 -11.23 -10.03 0.14
C LEU A 333 -12.52 -10.74 0.58
N ASP A 334 -12.65 -12.05 0.36
CA ASP A 334 -13.85 -12.86 0.66
C ASP A 334 -15.17 -12.26 0.12
N ASN A 335 -15.12 -11.66 -1.07
CA ASN A 335 -16.30 -11.12 -1.75
C ASN A 335 -16.64 -11.94 -3.00
N SER A 336 -17.54 -12.92 -2.87
CA SER A 336 -17.93 -13.82 -3.97
C SER A 336 -18.48 -13.08 -5.17
N GLU A 337 -19.32 -12.05 -4.97
CA GLU A 337 -19.93 -11.31 -6.08
C GLU A 337 -18.86 -10.58 -6.91
N LEU A 338 -17.91 -9.92 -6.24
CA LEU A 338 -16.78 -9.27 -6.90
C LEU A 338 -15.89 -10.29 -7.62
N ASN A 339 -15.62 -11.43 -6.99
CA ASN A 339 -14.80 -12.50 -7.55
C ASN A 339 -15.43 -13.08 -8.82
N ASP A 340 -16.74 -13.31 -8.81
CA ASP A 340 -17.48 -13.81 -9.96
C ASP A 340 -17.51 -12.78 -11.10
N LYS A 341 -17.68 -11.49 -10.79
CA LYS A 341 -17.54 -10.40 -11.77
C LYS A 341 -16.16 -10.41 -12.42
N ILE A 342 -15.08 -10.49 -11.64
CA ILE A 342 -13.71 -10.55 -12.18
C ILE A 342 -13.52 -11.78 -13.06
N CYS A 343 -13.97 -12.96 -12.60
CA CYS A 343 -13.84 -14.20 -13.35
C CYS A 343 -14.59 -14.15 -14.68
N PHE A 344 -15.80 -13.61 -14.69
CA PHE A 344 -16.55 -13.38 -15.93
C PHE A 344 -15.81 -12.44 -16.88
N ARG A 345 -15.23 -11.35 -16.38
CA ARG A 345 -14.44 -10.41 -17.19
C ARG A 345 -13.20 -11.05 -17.83
N LEU A 346 -12.59 -12.04 -17.16
CA LEU A 346 -11.42 -12.77 -17.66
C LEU A 346 -11.76 -13.93 -18.62
N ARG A 347 -13.05 -14.26 -18.81
CA ARG A 347 -13.49 -15.30 -19.75
C ARG A 347 -12.92 -15.04 -21.14
N GLY A 348 -12.37 -16.07 -21.80
CA GLY A 348 -11.69 -15.89 -23.08
C GLY A 348 -10.18 -15.62 -22.98
N ARG A 349 -9.64 -15.41 -21.78
CA ARG A 349 -8.23 -15.04 -21.53
C ARG A 349 -7.48 -15.99 -20.59
N TYR A 350 -8.14 -16.98 -19.97
CA TYR A 350 -7.56 -17.85 -18.96
C TYR A 350 -6.37 -18.65 -19.51
N ALA A 351 -6.52 -19.26 -20.69
CA ALA A 351 -5.44 -20.03 -21.30
C ALA A 351 -4.19 -19.17 -21.58
N ARG A 352 -4.38 -17.93 -22.06
CA ARG A 352 -3.29 -16.99 -22.33
C ARG A 352 -2.63 -16.49 -21.04
N LEU A 353 -3.41 -16.11 -20.04
CA LEU A 353 -2.91 -15.66 -18.73
C LEU A 353 -2.10 -16.75 -18.04
N SER A 354 -2.51 -18.02 -18.18
CA SER A 354 -1.81 -19.17 -17.60
C SER A 354 -0.36 -19.32 -18.09
N LEU A 355 -0.04 -18.80 -19.28
CA LEU A 355 1.29 -18.86 -19.89
C LEU A 355 2.16 -17.63 -19.58
N ILE A 356 1.68 -16.72 -18.74
CA ILE A 356 2.37 -15.47 -18.38
C ILE A 356 2.70 -15.52 -16.91
N LYS A 357 3.96 -15.22 -16.54
CA LYS A 357 4.47 -15.25 -15.16
C LYS A 357 3.52 -14.64 -14.12
N HIS A 358 3.01 -13.44 -14.40
CA HIS A 358 2.17 -12.69 -13.48
C HIS A 358 0.68 -13.07 -13.62
N GLY A 359 0.23 -13.33 -14.85
CA GLY A 359 -1.14 -13.71 -15.14
C GLY A 359 -1.53 -15.09 -14.59
N SER A 360 -0.58 -16.03 -14.51
CA SER A 360 -0.82 -17.37 -13.98
C SER A 360 -1.24 -17.32 -12.51
N HIS A 361 -0.64 -16.43 -11.72
CA HIS A 361 -1.01 -16.24 -10.32
C HIS A 361 -2.45 -15.70 -10.16
N VAL A 362 -2.88 -14.80 -11.05
CA VAL A 362 -4.28 -14.34 -11.08
C VAL A 362 -5.21 -15.50 -11.38
N VAL A 363 -4.89 -16.33 -12.39
CA VAL A 363 -5.71 -17.51 -12.73
C VAL A 363 -5.78 -18.49 -11.57
N GLU A 364 -4.67 -18.77 -10.89
CA GLU A 364 -4.67 -19.63 -9.70
C GLU A 364 -5.54 -19.06 -8.58
N LYS A 365 -5.52 -17.74 -8.36
CA LYS A 365 -6.43 -17.10 -7.39
C LYS A 365 -7.89 -17.14 -7.81
N CYS A 366 -8.20 -16.93 -9.07
CA CYS A 366 -9.56 -17.11 -9.59
C CYS A 366 -10.06 -18.55 -9.31
N LEU A 367 -9.24 -19.57 -9.59
CA LEU A 367 -9.58 -20.98 -9.33
C LEU A 367 -9.82 -21.29 -7.84
N GLN A 368 -9.13 -20.57 -6.94
CA GLN A 368 -9.29 -20.74 -5.50
C GLN A 368 -10.56 -20.07 -4.97
N PHE A 369 -10.94 -18.93 -5.55
CA PHE A 369 -11.95 -18.03 -4.97
C PHE A 369 -13.26 -17.91 -5.76
N SER A 370 -13.36 -18.51 -6.95
CA SER A 370 -14.62 -18.58 -7.70
C SER A 370 -14.76 -19.92 -8.44
N PRO A 371 -15.94 -20.59 -8.34
CA PRO A 371 -16.22 -21.79 -9.11
C PRO A 371 -16.33 -21.53 -10.62
N LEU A 372 -16.59 -20.30 -11.05
CA LEU A 372 -16.69 -19.96 -12.48
C LEU A 372 -15.34 -20.06 -13.20
N ALA A 373 -14.25 -19.83 -12.48
CA ALA A 373 -12.91 -19.79 -13.06
C ALA A 373 -12.51 -21.09 -13.75
N ILE A 374 -12.89 -22.25 -13.19
CA ILE A 374 -12.55 -23.54 -13.78
C ILE A 374 -13.36 -23.84 -15.05
N VAL A 375 -14.63 -23.39 -15.08
CA VAL A 375 -15.48 -23.47 -16.27
C VAL A 375 -14.83 -22.67 -17.40
N TYR A 376 -14.48 -21.41 -17.15
CA TYR A 376 -13.88 -20.54 -18.16
C TYR A 376 -12.48 -21.00 -18.60
N LEU A 377 -11.67 -21.54 -17.70
CA LEU A 377 -10.38 -22.12 -18.06
C LEU A 377 -10.55 -23.30 -19.02
N VAL A 378 -11.47 -24.22 -18.73
CA VAL A 378 -11.71 -25.40 -19.58
C VAL A 378 -12.33 -24.99 -20.92
N GLU A 379 -13.25 -24.03 -20.94
CA GLU A 379 -13.78 -23.45 -22.17
C GLU A 379 -12.67 -22.88 -23.06
N ASP A 380 -11.73 -22.12 -22.50
CA ASP A 380 -10.62 -21.55 -23.26
C ASP A 380 -9.66 -22.62 -23.77
N ILE A 381 -9.39 -23.65 -22.97
CA ILE A 381 -8.57 -24.79 -23.38
C ILE A 381 -9.21 -25.54 -24.57
N LYS A 382 -10.53 -25.69 -24.58
CA LYS A 382 -11.25 -26.39 -25.67
C LYS A 382 -11.19 -25.65 -27.01
N LYS A 383 -10.88 -24.35 -27.03
CA LYS A 383 -10.82 -23.56 -28.27
C LYS A 383 -9.62 -23.88 -29.15
N GLU A 384 -8.51 -24.35 -28.57
CA GLU A 384 -7.28 -24.64 -29.30
C GLU A 384 -6.77 -26.06 -28.99
N LYS A 385 -6.70 -26.92 -30.01
CA LYS A 385 -6.19 -28.28 -29.87
C LYS A 385 -4.73 -28.25 -29.39
N GLY A 386 -4.44 -28.99 -28.32
CA GLY A 386 -3.10 -29.05 -27.72
C GLY A 386 -2.82 -27.93 -26.71
N MET A 387 -3.74 -26.98 -26.48
CA MET A 387 -3.56 -25.93 -25.48
C MET A 387 -3.36 -26.49 -24.07
N LEU A 388 -4.09 -27.55 -23.71
CA LEU A 388 -3.92 -28.19 -22.41
C LEU A 388 -2.50 -28.75 -22.21
N GLU A 389 -1.95 -29.44 -23.22
CA GLU A 389 -0.57 -29.94 -23.17
C GLU A 389 0.41 -28.75 -23.06
N LYS A 390 0.19 -27.70 -23.85
CA LYS A 390 1.02 -26.50 -23.86
C LYS A 390 1.08 -25.85 -22.47
N ILE A 391 -0.07 -25.60 -21.84
CA ILE A 391 -0.14 -25.01 -20.49
C ILE A 391 0.50 -25.95 -19.46
N ALA A 392 0.22 -27.25 -19.52
CA ALA A 392 0.76 -28.23 -18.57
C ALA A 392 2.29 -28.35 -18.62
N ARG A 393 2.92 -28.07 -19.76
CA ARG A 393 4.38 -28.10 -19.94
C ARG A 393 5.05 -26.75 -19.72
N ASP A 394 4.28 -25.68 -19.62
CA ASP A 394 4.78 -24.33 -19.42
C ASP A 394 5.31 -24.13 -17.99
N GLN A 395 6.36 -23.31 -17.84
CA GLN A 395 7.01 -23.05 -16.57
C GLN A 395 6.09 -22.35 -15.53
N PHE A 396 5.03 -21.67 -15.97
CA PHE A 396 4.02 -21.04 -15.12
C PHE A 396 2.69 -21.81 -15.19
N GLY A 397 2.26 -22.16 -16.40
CA GLY A 397 0.98 -22.83 -16.65
C GLY A 397 0.83 -24.17 -15.96
N ASN A 398 1.93 -24.90 -15.72
CA ASN A 398 1.87 -26.16 -14.99
C ASN A 398 1.25 -25.99 -13.60
N TYR A 399 1.49 -24.87 -12.89
CA TYR A 399 0.90 -24.60 -11.58
C TYR A 399 -0.60 -24.37 -11.69
N VAL A 400 -1.05 -23.63 -12.72
CA VAL A 400 -2.48 -23.47 -13.03
C VAL A 400 -3.16 -24.82 -13.24
N ILE A 401 -2.56 -25.74 -14.01
CA ILE A 401 -3.14 -27.07 -14.24
C ILE A 401 -3.17 -27.92 -12.96
N GLN A 402 -2.12 -27.86 -12.13
CA GLN A 402 -2.11 -28.54 -10.83
C GLN A 402 -3.24 -28.01 -9.93
N THR A 403 -3.41 -26.69 -9.87
CA THR A 403 -4.49 -26.03 -9.13
C THR A 403 -5.87 -26.40 -9.69
N ALA A 404 -6.06 -26.39 -11.01
CA ALA A 404 -7.31 -26.81 -11.66
C ALA A 404 -7.64 -28.28 -11.39
N LEU A 405 -6.66 -29.18 -11.42
CA LEU A 405 -6.84 -30.60 -11.07
C LEU A 405 -7.21 -30.78 -9.59
N LYS A 406 -6.67 -29.96 -8.69
CA LYS A 406 -7.02 -29.99 -7.25
C LYS A 406 -8.46 -29.51 -7.02
N ILE A 407 -8.87 -28.42 -7.67
CA ILE A 407 -10.20 -27.83 -7.50
C ILE A 407 -11.28 -28.68 -8.18
N SER A 408 -11.02 -29.22 -9.37
CA SER A 408 -11.98 -30.05 -10.11
C SER A 408 -12.31 -31.39 -9.44
N LYS A 409 -11.54 -31.85 -8.45
CA LYS A 409 -11.85 -33.09 -7.71
C LYS A 409 -13.16 -33.03 -6.92
N ARG A 410 -13.71 -31.83 -6.67
CA ARG A 410 -15.01 -31.66 -6.02
C ARG A 410 -16.10 -32.23 -6.94
N GLU A 411 -17.09 -32.91 -6.37
CA GLU A 411 -18.15 -33.59 -7.15
C GLU A 411 -18.86 -32.67 -8.16
N SER A 412 -19.04 -31.40 -7.79
CA SER A 412 -19.64 -30.37 -8.66
C SER A 412 -18.90 -30.09 -9.97
N PHE A 413 -17.68 -30.59 -10.14
CA PHE A 413 -16.85 -30.39 -11.34
C PHE A 413 -16.37 -31.69 -11.97
N SER A 414 -17.06 -32.81 -11.71
CA SER A 414 -16.67 -34.16 -12.17
C SER A 414 -16.42 -34.24 -13.69
N GLU A 415 -17.28 -33.65 -14.51
CA GLU A 415 -17.12 -33.62 -15.97
C GLU A 415 -15.88 -32.83 -16.41
N LEU A 416 -15.61 -31.69 -15.77
CA LEU A 416 -14.43 -30.87 -16.05
C LEU A 416 -13.16 -31.59 -15.61
N HIS A 417 -13.22 -32.29 -14.47
CA HIS A 417 -12.12 -33.12 -13.97
C HIS A 417 -11.79 -34.24 -14.95
N GLU A 418 -12.81 -34.98 -15.40
CA GLU A 418 -12.65 -36.08 -16.35
C GLU A 418 -12.06 -35.57 -17.67
N PHE A 419 -12.54 -34.44 -18.18
CA PHE A 419 -11.97 -33.80 -19.37
C PHE A 419 -10.48 -33.52 -19.21
N LEU A 420 -10.06 -32.87 -18.11
CA LEU A 420 -8.66 -32.55 -17.86
C LEU A 420 -7.80 -33.82 -17.77
N VAL A 421 -8.23 -34.80 -16.99
CA VAL A 421 -7.49 -36.04 -16.76
C VAL A 421 -7.35 -36.86 -18.04
N LYS A 422 -8.45 -37.11 -18.76
CA LYS A 422 -8.45 -37.92 -19.99
C LYS A 422 -7.55 -37.32 -21.06
N ASN A 423 -7.61 -36.01 -21.27
CA ASN A 423 -6.77 -35.35 -22.27
C ASN A 423 -5.29 -35.33 -21.82
N LEU A 424 -4.98 -35.05 -20.55
CA LEU A 424 -3.59 -35.08 -20.07
C LEU A 424 -2.97 -36.48 -20.11
N GLN A 425 -3.76 -37.54 -19.87
CA GLN A 425 -3.32 -38.93 -19.96
C GLN A 425 -2.77 -39.28 -21.36
N GLN A 426 -3.42 -38.80 -22.41
CA GLN A 426 -2.99 -39.03 -23.80
C GLN A 426 -1.64 -38.37 -24.11
N HIS A 427 -1.26 -37.34 -23.34
CA HIS A 427 -0.04 -36.57 -23.53
C HIS A 427 1.06 -36.90 -22.52
N LEU A 428 0.91 -37.93 -21.66
CA LEU A 428 1.90 -38.29 -20.64
C LEU A 428 3.36 -38.36 -21.16
N PRO A 429 3.66 -39.06 -22.28
CA PRO A 429 5.03 -39.13 -22.81
C PRO A 429 5.62 -37.77 -23.20
N ASN A 430 4.76 -36.81 -23.55
CA ASN A 430 5.18 -35.46 -23.90
C ASN A 430 5.38 -34.58 -22.66
N LEU A 431 4.54 -34.74 -21.64
CA LEU A 431 4.66 -33.98 -20.39
C LEU A 431 6.01 -34.25 -19.71
N GLU A 432 6.47 -35.51 -19.72
CA GLU A 432 7.72 -35.95 -19.10
C GLU A 432 9.00 -35.39 -19.75
N LYS A 433 8.88 -34.82 -20.95
CA LYS A 433 10.00 -34.17 -21.64
C LYS A 433 10.40 -32.84 -21.01
N THR A 434 9.62 -32.33 -20.05
CA THR A 434 9.85 -31.03 -19.42
C THR A 434 9.75 -31.15 -17.91
N LYS A 435 10.60 -30.41 -17.16
CA LYS A 435 10.55 -30.39 -15.69
C LYS A 435 9.16 -30.00 -15.16
N ALA A 436 8.54 -28.99 -15.78
CA ALA A 436 7.21 -28.52 -15.44
C ALA A 436 6.13 -29.58 -15.70
N GLY A 437 6.13 -30.19 -16.89
CA GLY A 437 5.16 -31.24 -17.26
C GLY A 437 5.28 -32.51 -16.41
N THR A 438 6.49 -32.88 -15.95
CA THR A 438 6.68 -34.02 -15.04
C THR A 438 5.89 -33.89 -13.74
N ASN A 439 5.74 -32.68 -13.20
CA ASN A 439 4.92 -32.45 -12.00
C ASN A 439 3.43 -32.75 -12.27
N VAL A 440 2.92 -32.30 -13.41
CA VAL A 440 1.53 -32.58 -13.83
C VAL A 440 1.34 -34.08 -14.10
N ALA A 441 2.26 -34.72 -14.80
CA ALA A 441 2.22 -36.16 -15.10
C ALA A 441 2.16 -37.01 -13.82
N ARG A 442 2.91 -36.61 -12.77
CA ARG A 442 2.87 -37.27 -11.46
C ARG A 442 1.47 -37.21 -10.84
N LEU A 443 0.82 -36.04 -10.83
CA LEU A 443 -0.54 -35.89 -10.28
C LEU A 443 -1.57 -36.74 -11.04
N ILE A 444 -1.44 -36.86 -12.36
CA ILE A 444 -2.33 -37.69 -13.17
C ILE A 444 -2.17 -39.18 -12.82
N ARG A 445 -0.94 -39.65 -12.62
CA ARG A 445 -0.67 -41.04 -12.22
C ARG A 445 -1.24 -41.38 -10.85
N GLU A 446 -1.04 -40.51 -9.86
CA GLU A 446 -1.57 -40.67 -8.50
C GLU A 446 -3.11 -40.82 -8.50
N GLN A 447 -3.80 -40.11 -9.39
CA GLN A 447 -5.25 -40.20 -9.54
C GLN A 447 -5.71 -41.51 -10.20
N THR A 448 -4.95 -42.04 -11.17
CA THR A 448 -5.26 -43.33 -11.79
C THR A 448 -5.04 -44.52 -10.85
N SER A 449 -3.98 -44.49 -10.03
CA SER A 449 -3.67 -45.56 -9.07
C SER A 449 -4.63 -45.63 -7.89
N SER A 450 -5.35 -44.53 -7.62
CA SER A 450 -6.36 -44.47 -6.56
C SER A 450 -7.71 -45.07 -7.00
N LYS A 451 -8.01 -45.08 -8.32
CA LYS A 451 -9.20 -45.74 -8.90
C LYS A 451 -9.04 -47.25 -9.07
N SER A 452 -7.82 -47.79 -9.08
CA SER A 452 -7.55 -49.23 -9.23
C SER A 452 -7.51 -50.01 -7.91
N LYS A 453 -7.93 -49.39 -6.79
CA LYS A 453 -7.94 -49.97 -5.44
C LYS A 453 -9.36 -50.25 -4.89
N PHE A 454 -10.39 -50.12 -5.72
CA PHE A 454 -11.77 -50.45 -5.38
C PHE A 454 -12.36 -51.42 -6.39
#